data_AF-A0A7J3D6U2-F1
#
_entry.id   AF-A0A7J3D6U2-F1
#
_cell.length_a   1.000
_cell.length_b   1.000
_cell.length_c   1.000
_cell.angle_alpha   90.00
_cell.angle_beta   90.00
_cell.angle_gamma   90.00
#
_symmetry.space_group_name_H-M   'P 1'
#
loop_
_entity.id
_entity.type
_entity.pdbx_description
1 polymer ?
#
loop_
_entity_poly.entity_id
_entity_poly.type
_entity_poly.pdbx_seq_one_letter_code
_entity_poly.pdbx_strand_id
1 'polypeptide(L)'
;MTNIDVTQGPLSRRLKVASLKIQTAGYSAQKASAEIRIECVENYESLRETIMSYVKSGEPQAVGTYEEKVNLRILEEVTKIRQLLGGQSKK
;
A
#
# COMPACT_ATOMS: atom_id res chain seq x y z
N MET A 1 -5.00 4.50 1.09
CA MET A 1 -4.88 5.73 0.29
C MET A 1 -3.41 6.11 0.22
N THR A 2 -2.86 6.30 -0.98
CA THR A 2 -1.47 6.73 -1.20
C THR A 2 -1.46 8.23 -1.49
N ASN A 3 -0.56 8.96 -0.85
CA ASN A 3 -0.35 10.39 -1.10
C ASN A 3 0.93 10.60 -1.93
N ILE A 4 0.89 11.60 -2.82
CA ILE A 4 2.06 12.04 -3.61
C ILE A 4 2.16 13.55 -3.50
N ASP A 5 3.17 14.04 -2.78
CA ASP A 5 3.48 15.46 -2.67
C ASP A 5 4.53 15.86 -3.70
N VAL A 6 4.24 16.91 -4.45
CA VAL A 6 5.19 17.53 -5.39
C VAL A 6 5.79 18.75 -4.73
N THR A 7 7.12 18.84 -4.71
CA THR A 7 7.84 20.02 -4.22
C THR A 7 8.73 20.60 -5.31
N GLN A 8 8.60 21.90 -5.54
CA GLN A 8 9.39 22.62 -6.53
C GLN A 8 9.86 23.95 -5.96
N GLY A 9 11.15 24.04 -5.66
CA GLY A 9 11.78 25.28 -5.17
C GLY A 9 12.18 26.23 -6.31
N PRO A 10 12.71 27.42 -5.98
CA PRO A 10 13.13 28.42 -6.98
C PRO A 10 14.17 27.90 -7.98
N LEU A 11 15.16 27.15 -7.51
CA LEU A 11 16.18 26.52 -8.37
C LEU A 11 15.58 25.41 -9.23
N SER A 12 14.76 24.55 -8.62
CA SER A 12 14.07 23.46 -9.31
C SER A 12 13.20 24.00 -10.45
N ARG A 13 12.48 25.11 -10.24
CA ARG A 13 11.69 25.78 -11.27
C ARG A 13 12.54 26.29 -12.43
N ARG A 14 13.68 26.91 -12.14
CA ARG A 14 14.62 27.41 -13.16
C ARG A 14 15.24 26.27 -13.97
N LEU A 15 15.48 25.12 -13.34
CA LEU A 15 15.98 23.91 -13.97
C LEU A 15 14.88 23.02 -14.55
N LYS A 16 13.60 23.45 -14.47
CA LYS A 16 12.41 22.69 -14.89
C LYS A 16 12.32 21.29 -14.27
N VAL A 17 12.82 21.11 -13.04
CA VAL A 17 12.73 19.87 -12.28
C VAL A 17 11.83 20.02 -11.05
N ALA A 18 11.38 18.90 -10.49
CA ALA A 18 10.70 18.83 -9.20
C ALA A 18 11.06 17.54 -8.43
N SER A 19 10.72 17.51 -7.14
CA SER A 19 10.88 16.33 -6.29
C SER A 19 9.52 15.79 -5.86
N LEU A 20 9.35 14.47 -5.97
CA LEU A 20 8.15 13.74 -5.62
C LEU A 20 8.38 12.98 -4.30
N LYS A 21 7.44 13.11 -3.36
CA LYS A 21 7.41 12.34 -2.11
C LYS A 21 6.17 11.46 -2.11
N ILE A 22 6.36 10.15 -2.01
CA ILE A 22 5.29 9.16 -2.12
C ILE A 22 5.16 8.44 -0.79
N GLN A 23 3.94 8.32 -0.28
CA GLN A 23 3.64 7.67 0.99
C GLN A 23 2.34 6.89 0.93
N THR A 24 2.38 5.64 1.40
CA THR A 24 1.19 4.82 1.65
C THR A 24 0.54 5.23 2.97
N ALA A 25 -0.77 4.98 3.14
CA ALA A 25 -1.60 5.46 4.26
C ALA A 25 -0.91 5.38 5.64
N GLY A 26 -1.11 6.43 6.47
CA GLY A 26 -0.41 6.60 7.75
C GLY A 26 0.42 7.89 7.86
N TYR A 27 0.13 8.90 7.01
CA TYR A 27 0.77 10.20 7.06
C TYR A 27 0.47 10.90 8.39
N SER A 28 1.38 10.75 9.34
CA SER A 28 1.54 11.71 10.42
C SER A 28 2.51 12.76 9.90
N ALA A 29 2.11 14.03 9.93
CA ALA A 29 2.96 15.16 9.55
C ALA A 29 4.30 15.19 10.32
N GLN A 30 4.42 14.43 11.43
CA GLN A 30 5.66 14.25 12.18
C GLN A 30 6.62 13.15 11.65
N LYS A 31 6.19 12.25 10.74
CA LYS A 31 7.10 11.26 10.13
C LYS A 31 7.81 11.89 8.92
N ALA A 32 9.00 12.42 9.18
CA ALA A 32 9.80 13.21 8.25
C ALA A 32 10.35 12.44 7.03
N SER A 33 10.21 11.11 6.95
CA SER A 33 10.66 10.30 5.81
C SER A 33 9.47 9.85 4.95
N ALA A 34 9.46 10.29 3.69
CA ALA A 34 8.60 9.66 2.69
C ALA A 34 9.08 8.22 2.46
N GLU A 35 8.15 7.31 2.16
CA GLU A 35 8.47 5.91 1.85
C GLU A 35 9.35 5.84 0.60
N ILE A 36 9.03 6.67 -0.40
CA ILE A 36 9.83 6.85 -1.60
C ILE A 36 10.02 8.34 -1.87
N ARG A 37 11.24 8.71 -2.28
CA ARG A 37 11.57 10.03 -2.81
C ARG A 37 12.19 9.89 -4.18
N ILE A 38 11.71 10.70 -5.12
CA ILE A 38 12.31 10.85 -6.44
C ILE A 38 12.66 12.32 -6.59
N GLU A 39 13.94 12.62 -6.76
CA GLU A 39 14.45 13.99 -6.80
C GLU A 39 14.87 14.39 -8.21
N CYS A 40 14.82 15.69 -8.50
CA CYS A 40 15.32 16.29 -9.74
C CYS A 40 14.72 15.70 -11.03
N VAL A 41 13.39 15.54 -11.06
CA VAL A 41 12.67 15.01 -12.23
C VAL A 41 12.14 16.14 -13.10
N GLU A 42 12.48 16.15 -14.39
CA GLU A 42 11.99 17.15 -15.35
C GLU A 42 10.49 16.98 -15.67
N ASN A 43 10.06 15.75 -16.00
CA ASN A 43 8.67 15.44 -16.35
C ASN A 43 7.89 14.85 -15.17
N TYR A 44 7.82 15.60 -14.07
CA TYR A 44 7.22 15.11 -12.82
C TYR A 44 5.69 14.89 -12.90
N GLU A 45 4.98 15.61 -13.78
CA GLU A 45 3.54 15.46 -14.01
C GLU A 45 3.22 14.08 -14.57
N SER A 46 3.83 13.70 -15.70
CA SER A 46 3.63 12.38 -16.32
C SER A 46 4.09 11.23 -15.41
N LEU A 47 5.18 11.44 -14.66
CA LEU A 47 5.65 10.45 -13.70
C LEU A 47 4.64 10.28 -12.54
N ARG A 48 4.09 11.38 -12.01
CA ARG A 48 3.04 11.34 -10.99
C ARG A 48 1.80 10.60 -11.50
N GLU A 49 1.35 10.87 -12.72
CA GLU A 49 0.21 10.17 -13.32
C GLU A 49 0.47 8.68 -13.49
N THR A 50 1.67 8.33 -13.95
CA THR A 50 2.10 6.93 -14.10
C THR A 50 2.13 6.20 -12.76
N ILE A 51 2.67 6.84 -11.71
CA ILE A 51 2.69 6.27 -10.37
C ILE A 51 1.25 6.12 -9.83
N MET A 52 0.40 7.14 -10.02
CA MET A 52 -1.00 7.06 -9.64
C MET A 52 -1.78 6.01 -10.44
N SER A 53 -1.43 5.78 -11.71
CA SER A 53 -2.04 4.71 -12.50
C SER A 53 -1.66 3.37 -11.88
N TYR A 54 -0.39 3.11 -11.55
CA TYR A 54 -0.01 1.87 -10.86
C TYR A 54 -0.69 1.68 -9.50
N VAL A 55 -0.80 2.75 -8.71
CA VAL A 55 -1.48 2.72 -7.40
C VAL A 55 -2.98 2.46 -7.54
N LYS A 56 -3.62 2.94 -8.62
CA LYS A 56 -5.06 2.75 -8.90
C LYS A 56 -5.38 1.47 -9.68
N SER A 57 -4.46 1.03 -10.55
CA SER A 57 -4.62 -0.10 -11.48
C SER A 57 -4.07 -1.39 -10.90
N GLY A 58 -3.21 -1.32 -9.90
CA GLY A 58 -3.16 -2.40 -8.93
C GLY A 58 -4.57 -2.49 -8.38
N GLU A 59 -5.28 -3.60 -8.67
CA GLU A 59 -6.41 -4.01 -7.84
C GLU A 59 -5.99 -3.72 -6.40
N PRO A 60 -6.83 -3.08 -5.56
CA PRO A 60 -6.52 -3.08 -4.15
C PRO A 60 -6.21 -4.54 -3.85
N GLN A 61 -4.96 -4.87 -3.50
CA GLN A 61 -4.69 -6.12 -2.82
C GLN A 61 -5.43 -5.91 -1.51
N ALA A 62 -6.72 -6.21 -1.59
CA ALA A 62 -7.67 -5.81 -0.60
C ALA A 62 -7.20 -6.57 0.61
N VAL A 63 -6.87 -5.83 1.66
CA VAL A 63 -6.72 -6.40 2.99
C VAL A 63 -7.92 -7.33 3.26
N GLY A 64 -9.09 -7.04 2.68
CA GLY A 64 -10.25 -7.94 2.61
C GLY A 64 -10.04 -9.29 1.92
N THR A 65 -9.35 -9.41 0.77
CA THR A 65 -9.14 -10.72 0.11
C THR A 65 -8.12 -11.58 0.86
N TYR A 66 -7.14 -10.95 1.52
CA TYR A 66 -6.24 -11.66 2.43
C TYR A 66 -6.98 -12.08 3.70
N GLU A 67 -7.75 -11.19 4.34
CA GLU A 67 -8.58 -11.52 5.49
C GLU A 67 -9.60 -12.61 5.17
N GLU A 68 -10.24 -12.58 4.00
CA GLU A 68 -11.23 -13.57 3.59
C GLU A 68 -10.59 -14.93 3.30
N LYS A 69 -9.42 -14.96 2.62
CA LYS A 69 -8.63 -16.20 2.47
C LYS A 69 -8.10 -16.73 3.81
N VAL A 70 -7.70 -15.84 4.71
CA VAL A 70 -7.23 -16.20 6.06
C VAL A 70 -8.40 -16.74 6.88
N ASN A 71 -9.56 -16.11 6.83
CA ASN A 71 -10.78 -16.55 7.52
C ASN A 71 -11.26 -17.90 7.01
N LEU A 72 -11.21 -18.15 5.69
CA LEU A 72 -11.51 -19.46 5.12
C LEU A 72 -10.54 -20.54 5.61
N ARG A 73 -9.23 -20.25 5.64
CA ARG A 73 -8.22 -21.17 6.20
C ARG A 73 -8.40 -21.43 7.69
N ILE A 74 -8.73 -20.40 8.47
CA ILE A 74 -9.04 -20.54 9.89
C ILE A 74 -10.28 -21.41 10.08
N LEU A 75 -11.34 -21.20 9.30
CA LEU A 75 -12.58 -21.98 9.39
C LEU A 75 -12.35 -23.46 9.04
N GLU A 76 -11.56 -23.74 8.00
CA GLU A 76 -11.15 -25.11 7.65
C GLU A 76 -10.42 -25.79 8.81
N GLU A 77 -9.49 -25.08 9.45
CA GLU A 77 -8.69 -25.64 10.54
C GLU A 77 -9.53 -25.87 11.80
N VAL A 78 -10.40 -24.92 12.16
CA VAL A 78 -11.34 -25.08 13.28
C VAL A 78 -12.31 -26.24 13.03
N THR A 79 -12.74 -26.45 11.78
CA THR A 79 -13.61 -27.57 11.41
C THR A 79 -12.89 -28.91 11.58
N LYS A 80 -11.63 -29.02 11.14
CA LYS A 80 -10.81 -30.22 11.36
C LYS A 80 -10.59 -30.50 12.84
N ILE A 81 -10.25 -29.49 13.63
CA ILE A 81 -10.08 -29.61 15.08
C ILE A 81 -11.37 -30.12 15.73
N ARG A 82 -12.54 -29.58 15.33
CA ARG A 82 -13.85 -30.03 15.84
C ARG A 82 -14.13 -31.49 15.47
N GLN A 83 -13.77 -31.95 14.27
CA GLN A 83 -13.95 -33.35 13.88
C GLN A 83 -13.05 -34.28 14.69
N LEU A 84 -11.79 -33.90 14.90
CA LEU A 84 -10.83 -34.67 15.69
C LEU A 84 -11.26 -34.76 17.16
N LEU A 85 -11.70 -33.66 17.76
CA LEU A 85 -12.17 -33.62 19.15
C LEU A 85 -13.55 -34.25 19.33
N GLY A 86 -14.47 -34.07 18.37
CA GLY A 86 -15.79 -34.70 18.37
C GLY A 86 -15.74 -36.23 18.23
N GLY A 87 -14.69 -36.75 17.59
CA GLY A 87 -14.39 -38.19 17.55
C GLY A 87 -13.75 -38.73 18.83
N GLN A 88 -13.13 -37.87 19.65
CA GLN A 88 -12.48 -38.27 20.91
C GLN A 88 -13.40 -38.24 22.14
N SER A 89 -14.56 -37.56 22.07
CA SER A 89 -15.53 -37.53 23.16
C SER A 89 -16.50 -38.74 23.19
N LYS A 90 -16.30 -39.76 22.35
CA LYS A 90 -17.10 -41.01 22.32
C LYS A 90 -16.31 -42.24 22.78
N LYS A 91 -15.49 -42.12 23.82
CA LYS A 91 -14.98 -43.26 24.58
C LYS A 91 -15.30 -43.10 26.05
#